data_AF-A0A847AYR8-F1
#
_entry.id   AF-A0A847AYR8-F1
#
_cell.length_a   1.000
_cell.length_b   1.000
_cell.length_c   1.000
_cell.angle_alpha   90.00
_cell.angle_beta   90.00
_cell.angle_gamma   90.00
#
_symmetry.space_group_name_H-M   'P 1'
#
loop_
_entity.id
_entity.type
_entity.pdbx_description
1 polymer ?
#
loop_
_entity_poly.entity_id
_entity_poly.type
_entity_poly.pdbx_seq_one_letter_code
_entity_poly.pdbx_strand_id
1 'polypeptide(L)'
;MSNLARVNNLGELFLSKTEKFSANPFATELAKRNHKPAFGKVEDGYFSISYGELRDIALRIASYMIKEEYPEDTKIGLLSENSVYWPAVYFAAQLLGMTIVPLDTQMKPRDNIHYLRHSGAGILFTSSDVYESMDLDLAKGLKIKETVLLDGSSFNGASSLEEILEGVKPANVRDLNIDKIGKDSTAALL
;
A
#
# COMPACT_ATOMS: atom_id res chain seq x y z
N MET A 1 -43.26 -11.16 2.04
CA MET A 1 -42.90 -10.59 0.73
C MET A 1 -42.39 -9.17 0.93
N SER A 2 -41.18 -8.92 0.42
CA SER A 2 -40.54 -7.65 0.03
C SER A 2 -40.49 -6.49 1.05
N ASN A 3 -39.36 -5.85 1.33
CA ASN A 3 -38.46 -5.31 0.30
C ASN A 3 -37.04 -5.11 0.88
N LEU A 4 -36.10 -6.01 0.56
CA LEU A 4 -34.67 -5.70 0.63
C LEU A 4 -34.37 -4.77 -0.54
N ALA A 5 -34.35 -3.46 -0.28
CA ALA A 5 -33.78 -2.51 -1.22
C ALA A 5 -32.28 -2.81 -1.36
N ARG A 6 -31.91 -3.35 -2.52
CA ARG A 6 -30.54 -3.47 -3.02
C ARG A 6 -29.82 -2.13 -2.90
N VAL A 7 -28.90 -2.01 -1.94
CA VAL A 7 -27.90 -0.95 -1.93
C VAL A 7 -26.88 -1.28 -3.01
N ASN A 8 -27.10 -0.76 -4.22
CA ASN A 8 -26.27 -1.01 -5.41
C ASN A 8 -25.09 -0.03 -5.54
N ASN A 9 -24.78 0.75 -4.50
CA ASN A 9 -23.69 1.70 -4.53
C ASN A 9 -22.70 1.41 -3.38
N LEU A 10 -21.47 1.00 -3.74
CA LEU A 10 -20.36 0.76 -2.81
C LEU A 10 -20.02 2.00 -1.97
N GLY A 11 -20.26 3.20 -2.50
CA GLY A 11 -20.11 4.46 -1.76
C GLY A 11 -21.14 4.64 -0.64
N GLU A 12 -22.40 4.27 -0.85
CA GLU A 12 -23.46 4.39 0.17
C GLU A 12 -23.32 3.38 1.30
N LEU A 13 -22.79 2.22 0.97
CA LEU A 13 -22.47 1.17 1.93
C LEU A 13 -21.26 1.55 2.80
N PHE A 14 -20.27 2.25 2.22
CA PHE A 14 -19.19 2.89 2.97
C PHE A 14 -19.77 3.97 3.89
N LEU A 15 -20.61 4.85 3.33
CA LEU A 15 -21.27 5.95 4.03
C LEU A 15 -22.14 5.49 5.22
N SER A 16 -22.87 4.38 5.06
CA SER A 16 -23.75 3.83 6.11
C SER A 16 -23.00 3.15 7.26
N LYS A 17 -21.84 2.52 7.01
CA LYS A 17 -20.96 2.04 8.09
C LYS A 17 -20.14 3.15 8.74
N THR A 18 -20.02 4.30 8.06
CA THR A 18 -19.40 5.52 8.57
C THR A 18 -20.37 6.48 9.27
N GLU A 19 -21.50 6.05 9.82
CA GLU A 19 -22.31 6.98 10.67
C GLU A 19 -21.50 7.55 11.87
N LYS A 20 -20.36 6.94 12.22
CA LYS A 20 -19.35 7.49 13.15
C LYS A 20 -18.29 8.42 12.52
N PHE A 21 -18.24 8.53 11.21
CA PHE A 21 -17.26 9.24 10.37
C PHE A 21 -17.89 10.24 9.36
N SER A 22 -19.23 10.32 9.29
CA SER A 22 -20.07 11.17 8.42
C SER A 22 -19.81 12.68 8.51
N ALA A 23 -18.84 13.12 9.31
CA ALA A 23 -18.51 14.53 9.49
C ALA A 23 -17.18 14.94 8.83
N ASN A 24 -16.55 14.10 7.98
CA ASN A 24 -15.33 14.50 7.26
C ASN A 24 -15.63 14.86 5.79
N PRO A 25 -15.60 16.16 5.41
CA PRO A 25 -15.84 16.63 4.05
C PRO A 25 -14.88 16.05 3.00
N PHE A 26 -13.71 15.56 3.41
CA PHE A 26 -12.68 15.05 2.50
C PHE A 26 -13.01 13.69 1.89
N ALA A 27 -13.62 12.77 2.63
CA ALA A 27 -13.95 11.43 2.13
C ALA A 27 -15.02 11.50 1.02
N THR A 28 -16.00 12.39 1.18
CA THR A 28 -17.05 12.65 0.17
C THR A 28 -16.49 13.29 -1.10
N GLU A 29 -15.44 14.09 -0.98
CA GLU A 29 -14.80 14.77 -2.11
C GLU A 29 -13.91 13.82 -2.92
N LEU A 30 -13.27 12.83 -2.28
CA LEU A 30 -12.41 11.86 -2.96
C LEU A 30 -13.20 10.78 -3.71
N ALA A 31 -14.33 10.32 -3.17
CA ALA A 31 -15.26 9.45 -3.90
C ALA A 31 -15.77 10.10 -5.21
N LYS A 32 -15.94 11.43 -5.22
CA LYS A 32 -16.30 12.20 -6.43
C LYS A 32 -15.13 12.38 -7.40
N ARG A 33 -13.89 12.18 -6.96
CA ARG A 33 -12.65 12.37 -7.72
C ARG A 33 -12.02 11.05 -8.18
N ASN A 34 -12.74 9.94 -8.06
CA ASN A 34 -12.29 8.60 -8.45
C ASN A 34 -11.66 8.56 -9.86
N HIS A 35 -12.18 9.38 -10.78
CA HIS A 35 -11.75 9.48 -12.19
C HIS A 35 -10.66 10.53 -12.44
N LYS A 36 -10.24 11.28 -11.42
CA LYS A 36 -9.21 12.33 -11.56
C LYS A 36 -7.82 11.72 -11.39
N PRO A 37 -6.79 12.24 -12.09
CA PRO A 37 -5.43 11.77 -11.95
C PRO A 37 -4.90 12.02 -10.53
N ALA A 38 -4.23 11.02 -9.95
CA ALA A 38 -3.66 11.06 -8.61
C ALA A 38 -2.13 11.29 -8.61
N PHE A 39 -1.41 10.73 -9.59
CA PHE A 39 0.05 10.85 -9.74
C PHE A 39 0.44 11.13 -11.19
N GLY A 40 1.58 11.79 -11.42
CA GLY A 40 2.13 11.94 -12.77
C GLY A 40 3.46 12.69 -12.82
N LYS A 41 4.55 11.97 -13.17
CA LYS A 41 5.69 12.46 -13.95
C LYS A 41 6.66 11.31 -14.29
N VAL A 42 7.06 11.19 -15.57
CA VAL A 42 8.35 10.61 -16.02
C VAL A 42 8.88 11.48 -17.16
N GLU A 43 10.20 11.53 -17.37
CA GLU A 43 10.89 12.46 -18.30
C GLU A 43 10.48 12.31 -19.79
N ASP A 44 9.84 11.21 -20.19
CA ASP A 44 9.34 10.95 -21.56
C ASP A 44 7.80 10.84 -21.67
N GLY A 45 7.02 11.30 -20.67
CA GLY A 45 5.56 11.38 -20.75
C GLY A 45 4.79 11.35 -19.43
N TYR A 46 3.47 11.57 -19.48
CA TYR A 46 2.57 11.44 -18.32
C TYR A 46 2.01 10.01 -18.25
N PHE A 47 2.48 9.18 -17.32
CA PHE A 47 1.68 8.06 -16.83
C PHE A 47 0.93 8.54 -15.59
N SER A 48 -0.41 8.59 -15.67
CA SER A 48 -1.25 8.98 -14.56
C SER A 48 -2.25 7.89 -14.24
N ILE A 49 -2.21 7.39 -13.01
CA ILE A 49 -3.30 6.58 -12.46
C ILE A 49 -4.34 7.48 -11.82
N SER A 50 -5.59 7.08 -11.94
CA SER A 50 -6.71 7.69 -11.24
C SER A 50 -6.69 7.34 -9.75
N TYR A 51 -7.42 8.10 -8.93
CA TYR A 51 -7.62 7.74 -7.52
C TYR A 51 -8.25 6.36 -7.35
N GLY A 52 -9.10 5.93 -8.28
CA GLY A 52 -9.71 4.60 -8.26
C GLY A 52 -8.71 3.47 -8.51
N GLU A 53 -7.79 3.67 -9.44
CA GLU A 53 -6.72 2.70 -9.71
C GLU A 53 -5.73 2.64 -8.54
N LEU A 54 -5.35 3.79 -7.96
CA LEU A 54 -4.50 3.84 -6.78
C LEU A 54 -5.13 3.07 -5.60
N ARG A 55 -6.44 3.28 -5.39
CA ARG A 55 -7.22 2.57 -4.38
C ARG A 55 -7.28 1.06 -4.66
N ASP A 56 -7.48 0.67 -5.92
CA ASP A 56 -7.51 -0.75 -6.32
C ASP A 56 -6.18 -1.43 -6.00
N ILE A 57 -5.07 -0.81 -6.38
CA ILE A 57 -3.71 -1.32 -6.11
C ILE A 57 -3.49 -1.44 -4.59
N ALA A 58 -3.80 -0.40 -3.81
CA ALA A 58 -3.66 -0.44 -2.35
C ALA A 58 -4.48 -1.58 -1.70
N LEU A 59 -5.72 -1.79 -2.16
CA LEU A 59 -6.58 -2.87 -1.69
C LEU A 59 -6.07 -4.26 -2.11
N ARG A 60 -5.45 -4.38 -3.28
CA ARG A 60 -4.84 -5.66 -3.71
C ARG A 60 -3.58 -5.96 -2.91
N ILE A 61 -2.74 -4.96 -2.63
CA ILE A 61 -1.59 -5.13 -1.72
C ILE A 61 -2.09 -5.57 -0.33
N ALA A 62 -3.15 -4.94 0.19
CA ALA A 62 -3.75 -5.35 1.46
C ALA A 62 -4.28 -6.81 1.41
N SER A 63 -4.99 -7.20 0.36
CA SER A 63 -5.43 -8.60 0.15
C SER A 63 -4.27 -9.57 0.15
N TYR A 64 -3.20 -9.23 -0.56
CA TYR A 64 -2.00 -10.07 -0.63
C TYR A 64 -1.38 -10.24 0.75
N MET A 65 -1.18 -9.16 1.50
CA MET A 65 -0.59 -9.25 2.84
C MET A 65 -1.46 -10.04 3.83
N ILE A 66 -2.79 -9.93 3.74
CA ILE A 66 -3.72 -10.74 4.53
C ILE A 66 -3.60 -12.22 4.15
N LYS A 67 -3.57 -12.53 2.85
CA LYS A 67 -3.45 -13.89 2.33
C LYS A 67 -2.13 -14.54 2.74
N GLU A 68 -1.05 -13.78 2.74
CA GLU A 68 0.28 -14.22 3.19
C GLU A 68 0.45 -14.20 4.72
N GLU A 69 -0.64 -13.94 5.46
CA GLU A 69 -0.73 -14.02 6.92
C GLU A 69 0.31 -13.14 7.66
N TYR A 70 0.58 -11.94 7.14
CA TYR A 70 1.43 -10.98 7.85
C TYR A 70 0.78 -10.55 9.18
N PRO A 71 1.49 -10.62 10.33
CA PRO A 71 0.98 -10.15 11.62
C PRO A 71 0.56 -8.68 11.58
N GLU A 72 -0.48 -8.30 12.33
CA GLU A 72 -1.00 -6.92 12.36
C GLU A 72 0.05 -5.88 12.82
N ASP A 73 1.05 -6.28 13.61
CA ASP A 73 2.13 -5.42 14.09
C ASP A 73 3.34 -5.36 13.13
N THR A 74 3.22 -5.97 11.95
CA THR A 74 4.25 -5.93 10.92
C THR A 74 4.60 -4.50 10.55
N LYS A 75 5.90 -4.21 10.53
CA LYS A 75 6.45 -2.98 10.00
C LYS A 75 6.83 -3.18 8.54
N ILE A 76 6.37 -2.28 7.69
CA ILE A 76 6.59 -2.30 6.25
C ILE A 76 7.73 -1.34 5.92
N GLY A 77 8.88 -1.85 5.50
CA GLY A 77 9.95 -1.03 4.95
C GLY A 77 9.54 -0.54 3.56
N LEU A 78 9.70 0.76 3.29
CA LEU A 78 9.45 1.34 1.98
C LEU A 78 10.65 2.20 1.57
N LEU A 79 11.45 1.67 0.65
CA LEU A 79 12.70 2.27 0.19
C LEU A 79 12.72 2.30 -1.33
N SER A 80 12.21 3.36 -1.92
CA SER A 80 12.14 3.51 -3.38
C SER A 80 12.05 4.98 -3.73
N GLU A 81 12.47 5.30 -4.95
CA GLU A 81 12.22 6.59 -5.58
C GLU A 81 10.72 6.86 -5.69
N ASN A 82 10.36 8.07 -6.12
CA ASN A 82 8.98 8.45 -6.32
C ASN A 82 8.37 7.65 -7.48
N SER A 83 7.50 6.69 -7.15
CA SER A 83 6.77 5.85 -8.09
C SER A 83 5.26 5.88 -7.80
N VAL A 84 4.44 5.43 -8.75
CA VAL A 84 2.99 5.31 -8.56
C VAL A 84 2.61 4.26 -7.52
N TYR A 85 3.50 3.29 -7.25
CA TYR A 85 3.28 2.22 -6.28
C TYR A 85 3.66 2.63 -4.85
N TRP A 86 4.58 3.57 -4.68
CA TRP A 86 4.94 4.14 -3.38
C TRP A 86 3.71 4.58 -2.55
N PRO A 87 2.81 5.44 -3.06
CA PRO A 87 1.60 5.82 -2.33
C PRO A 87 0.66 4.64 -2.13
N ALA A 88 0.61 3.67 -3.06
CA ALA A 88 -0.26 2.51 -2.94
C ALA A 88 0.15 1.60 -1.76
N VAL A 89 1.45 1.35 -1.60
CA VAL A 89 2.01 0.62 -0.45
C VAL A 89 1.75 1.37 0.85
N TYR A 90 1.98 2.68 0.85
CA TYR A 90 1.68 3.53 2.01
C TYR A 90 0.21 3.38 2.43
N PHE A 91 -0.72 3.45 1.47
CA PHE A 91 -2.14 3.29 1.77
C PHE A 91 -2.53 1.87 2.19
N ALA A 92 -1.92 0.84 1.60
CA ALA A 92 -2.13 -0.54 2.03
C ALA A 92 -1.73 -0.74 3.49
N ALA A 93 -0.59 -0.18 3.91
CA ALA A 93 -0.16 -0.20 5.31
C ALA A 93 -1.23 0.41 6.23
N GLN A 94 -1.75 1.57 5.84
CA GLN A 94 -2.78 2.27 6.61
C GLN A 94 -4.11 1.52 6.64
N LEU A 95 -4.50 0.85 5.55
CA LEU A 95 -5.69 0.00 5.47
C LEU A 95 -5.61 -1.22 6.39
N LEU A 96 -4.39 -1.73 6.60
CA LEU A 96 -4.11 -2.86 7.49
C LEU A 96 -3.86 -2.44 8.95
N GLY A 97 -3.75 -1.14 9.22
CA GLY A 97 -3.31 -0.62 10.53
C GLY A 97 -1.85 -0.94 10.85
N MET A 98 -1.05 -1.24 9.84
CA MET A 98 0.38 -1.58 9.96
C MET A 98 1.24 -0.32 9.95
N THR A 99 2.46 -0.43 10.49
CA THR A 99 3.40 0.69 10.56
C THR A 99 4.28 0.75 9.32
N ILE A 100 4.27 1.87 8.62
CA ILE A 100 5.20 2.14 7.51
C ILE A 100 6.53 2.71 8.03
N VAL A 101 7.64 2.22 7.49
CA VAL A 101 9.00 2.70 7.76
C VAL A 101 9.54 3.25 6.43
N PRO A 102 9.32 4.54 6.14
CA PRO A 102 9.84 5.16 4.93
C PRO A 102 11.36 5.36 5.07
N LEU A 103 12.11 5.00 4.04
CA LEU A 103 13.54 5.23 3.93
C LEU A 103 13.86 6.07 2.71
N ASP A 104 14.98 6.77 2.75
CA ASP A 104 15.42 7.69 1.71
C ASP A 104 16.49 7.02 0.82
N THR A 105 16.24 7.00 -0.49
CA THR A 105 17.16 6.43 -1.49
C THR A 105 18.44 7.26 -1.65
N GLN A 106 18.47 8.51 -1.19
CA GLN A 106 19.68 9.34 -1.17
C GLN A 106 20.64 8.98 -0.03
N MET A 107 20.21 8.16 0.93
CA MET A 107 21.10 7.66 1.98
C MET A 107 22.04 6.57 1.47
N LYS A 108 23.16 6.38 2.15
CA LYS A 108 24.08 5.30 1.80
C LYS A 108 23.38 3.95 2.00
N PRO A 109 23.52 2.96 1.10
CA PRO A 109 22.86 1.66 1.23
C PRO A 109 23.07 0.98 2.58
N ARG A 110 24.29 1.09 3.15
CA ARG A 110 24.60 0.56 4.49
C ARG A 110 23.76 1.19 5.60
N ASP A 111 23.45 2.49 5.51
CA ASP A 111 22.71 3.21 6.54
C ASP A 111 21.24 2.78 6.47
N ASN A 112 20.69 2.62 5.25
CA ASN A 112 19.37 2.03 5.03
C ASN A 112 19.25 0.62 5.60
N ILE A 113 20.25 -0.24 5.41
CA ILE A 113 20.28 -1.58 6.02
C ILE A 113 20.29 -1.49 7.56
N HIS A 114 21.02 -0.54 8.14
CA HIS A 114 21.01 -0.31 9.59
C HIS A 114 19.63 0.13 10.10
N TYR A 115 18.93 1.02 9.39
CA TYR A 115 17.57 1.44 9.75
C TYR A 115 16.54 0.33 9.57
N LEU A 116 16.64 -0.47 8.51
CA LEU A 116 15.80 -1.66 8.33
C LEU A 116 15.98 -2.64 9.48
N ARG A 117 17.23 -2.87 9.90
CA ARG A 117 17.52 -3.72 11.06
C ARG A 117 16.94 -3.14 12.35
N HIS A 118 17.14 -1.85 12.59
CA HIS A 118 16.72 -1.20 13.83
C HIS A 118 15.18 -1.09 13.92
N SER A 119 14.52 -0.80 12.81
CA SER A 119 13.06 -0.74 12.76
C SER A 119 12.42 -2.11 13.00
N GLY A 120 13.07 -3.19 12.55
CA GLY A 120 12.50 -4.53 12.60
C GLY A 120 11.41 -4.73 11.55
N ALA A 121 11.60 -4.16 10.35
CA ALA A 121 10.70 -4.37 9.23
C ALA A 121 10.57 -5.86 8.90
N GLY A 122 9.33 -6.32 8.70
CA GLY A 122 8.97 -7.71 8.38
C GLY A 122 8.79 -7.97 6.89
N ILE A 123 8.58 -6.92 6.10
CA ILE A 123 8.51 -6.93 4.64
C ILE A 123 9.16 -5.64 4.12
N LEU A 124 9.82 -5.70 2.98
CA LEU A 124 10.43 -4.54 2.32
C LEU A 124 9.83 -4.36 0.92
N PHE A 125 9.34 -3.16 0.63
CA PHE A 125 9.01 -2.71 -0.72
C PHE A 125 10.12 -1.78 -1.22
N THR A 126 10.69 -2.08 -2.38
CA THR A 126 11.84 -1.33 -2.95
C THR A 126 11.79 -1.32 -4.48
N SER A 127 12.45 -0.37 -5.14
CA SER A 127 12.71 -0.47 -6.59
C SER A 127 13.81 -1.49 -6.86
N SER A 128 13.84 -2.01 -8.09
CA SER A 128 14.84 -2.96 -8.59
C SER A 128 16.24 -2.38 -8.51
N ASP A 129 16.43 -1.15 -8.96
CA ASP A 129 17.73 -0.47 -8.94
C ASP A 129 18.28 -0.32 -7.51
N VAL A 130 17.42 0.06 -6.57
CA VAL A 130 17.82 0.19 -5.17
C VAL A 130 18.14 -1.18 -4.57
N TYR A 131 17.33 -2.20 -4.88
CA TYR A 131 17.58 -3.56 -4.41
C TYR A 131 18.90 -4.12 -4.93
N GLU A 132 19.22 -3.89 -6.21
CA GLU A 132 20.49 -4.30 -6.82
C GLU A 132 21.69 -3.59 -6.18
N SER A 133 21.52 -2.34 -5.76
CA SER A 133 22.58 -1.57 -5.07
C SER A 133 22.80 -1.99 -3.60
N MET A 134 21.93 -2.83 -3.03
CA MET A 134 22.05 -3.26 -1.64
C MET A 134 23.21 -4.24 -1.46
N ASP A 135 23.95 -4.05 -0.37
CA ASP A 135 24.92 -5.02 0.09
C ASP A 135 24.19 -6.19 0.77
N LEU A 136 24.00 -7.28 0.03
CA LEU A 136 23.32 -8.49 0.52
C LEU A 136 24.03 -9.16 1.70
N ASP A 137 25.35 -9.00 1.81
CA ASP A 137 26.11 -9.53 2.96
C ASP A 137 25.80 -8.73 4.22
N LEU A 138 25.72 -7.40 4.12
CA LEU A 138 25.27 -6.55 5.23
C LEU A 138 23.78 -6.74 5.55
N ALA A 139 22.96 -7.10 4.56
CA ALA A 139 21.54 -7.40 4.75
C ALA A 139 21.29 -8.75 5.46
N LYS A 140 22.32 -9.60 5.63
CA LYS A 140 22.20 -10.83 6.41
C LYS A 140 21.71 -10.53 7.83
N GLY A 141 20.74 -11.32 8.28
CA GLY A 141 20.13 -11.19 9.61
C GLY A 141 19.06 -10.10 9.73
N LEU A 142 18.67 -9.43 8.64
CA LEU A 142 17.41 -8.68 8.62
C LEU A 142 16.24 -9.65 8.84
N LYS A 143 15.23 -9.20 9.59
CA LYS A 143 14.01 -9.98 9.87
C LYS A 143 12.94 -9.77 8.79
N ILE A 144 13.37 -9.63 7.55
CA ILE A 144 12.50 -9.42 6.40
C ILE A 144 12.09 -10.81 5.88
N LYS A 145 10.79 -11.12 5.95
CA LYS A 145 10.20 -12.35 5.39
C LYS A 145 10.30 -12.34 3.87
N GLU A 146 10.08 -11.16 3.27
CA GLU A 146 10.02 -10.99 1.82
C GLU A 146 10.41 -9.57 1.41
N THR A 147 11.07 -9.48 0.24
CA THR A 147 11.33 -8.24 -0.45
C THR A 147 10.48 -8.20 -1.72
N VAL A 148 9.70 -7.15 -1.89
CA VAL A 148 8.81 -6.92 -3.02
C VAL A 148 9.34 -5.76 -3.86
N LEU A 149 9.52 -6.00 -5.16
CA LEU A 149 10.00 -5.03 -6.12
C LEU A 149 8.83 -4.21 -6.66
N LEU A 150 8.94 -2.88 -6.61
CA LEU A 150 7.91 -1.96 -7.09
C LEU A 150 7.92 -1.80 -8.62
N ASP A 151 8.93 -2.31 -9.29
CA ASP A 151 9.11 -2.30 -10.74
C ASP A 151 9.84 -3.58 -11.17
N GLY A 152 9.85 -3.83 -12.49
CA GLY A 152 10.59 -4.94 -13.07
C GLY A 152 10.04 -6.33 -12.69
N SER A 153 10.85 -7.34 -13.00
CA SER A 153 10.53 -8.76 -12.78
C SER A 153 11.23 -9.30 -11.53
N SER A 154 10.72 -10.41 -10.99
CA SER A 154 11.32 -11.06 -9.81
C SER A 154 12.80 -11.45 -10.03
N PHE A 155 13.69 -11.10 -9.11
CA PHE A 155 15.11 -11.49 -9.18
C PHE A 155 15.76 -11.57 -7.79
N ASN A 156 16.84 -12.37 -7.68
CA ASN A 156 17.64 -12.52 -6.45
C ASN A 156 16.81 -12.74 -5.17
N GLY A 157 15.73 -13.53 -5.26
CA GLY A 157 14.83 -13.84 -4.14
C GLY A 157 13.85 -12.74 -3.77
N ALA A 158 13.81 -11.62 -4.50
CA ALA A 158 12.77 -10.61 -4.40
C ALA A 158 11.66 -10.89 -5.44
N SER A 159 10.41 -10.63 -5.04
CA SER A 159 9.20 -10.88 -5.84
C SER A 159 8.73 -9.58 -6.50
N SER A 160 8.36 -9.60 -7.78
CA SER A 160 7.76 -8.44 -8.45
C SER A 160 6.36 -8.16 -7.92
N LEU A 161 6.08 -6.90 -7.61
CA LEU A 161 4.75 -6.45 -7.21
C LEU A 161 3.73 -6.70 -8.32
N GLU A 162 4.10 -6.44 -9.58
CA GLU A 162 3.17 -6.63 -10.70
C GLU A 162 2.75 -8.10 -10.82
N GLU A 163 3.72 -9.02 -10.79
CA GLU A 163 3.49 -10.47 -10.80
C GLU A 163 2.67 -10.93 -9.58
N ILE A 164 2.93 -10.37 -8.38
CA ILE A 164 2.13 -10.66 -7.18
C ILE A 164 0.68 -10.23 -7.37
N LEU A 165 0.46 -9.04 -7.92
CA LEU A 165 -0.88 -8.48 -8.06
C LEU A 165 -1.66 -9.09 -9.23
N GLU A 166 -1.00 -9.80 -10.15
CA GLU A 166 -1.66 -10.59 -11.19
C GLU A 166 -2.58 -11.65 -10.55
N GLY A 167 -3.89 -11.46 -10.72
CA GLY A 167 -4.90 -12.37 -10.17
C GLY A 167 -5.30 -12.11 -8.71
N VAL A 168 -4.68 -11.16 -8.01
CA VAL A 168 -5.13 -10.74 -6.68
C VAL A 168 -6.34 -9.83 -6.81
N LYS A 169 -7.45 -10.21 -6.17
CA LYS A 169 -8.65 -9.38 -6.10
C LYS A 169 -8.50 -8.31 -5.01
N PRO A 170 -9.00 -7.09 -5.22
CA PRO A 170 -8.99 -6.05 -4.20
C PRO A 170 -9.72 -6.51 -2.93
N ALA A 171 -9.18 -6.16 -1.76
CA ALA A 171 -9.78 -6.52 -0.48
C ALA A 171 -11.20 -5.94 -0.38
N ASN A 172 -12.13 -6.73 0.16
CA ASN A 172 -13.42 -6.19 0.56
C ASN A 172 -13.21 -5.38 1.83
N VAL A 173 -13.57 -4.10 1.79
CA VAL A 173 -13.33 -3.19 2.91
C VAL A 173 -14.05 -3.64 4.19
N ARG A 174 -15.08 -4.47 4.06
CA ARG A 174 -15.75 -5.08 5.23
C ARG A 174 -14.88 -6.07 6.00
N ASP A 175 -13.90 -6.66 5.34
CA ASP A 175 -12.99 -7.66 5.91
C ASP A 175 -11.76 -6.98 6.51
N LEU A 176 -11.58 -5.68 6.26
CA LEU A 176 -10.55 -4.85 6.89
C LEU A 176 -11.01 -4.40 8.27
N ASN A 177 -10.06 -4.34 9.21
CA ASN A 177 -10.30 -3.86 10.57
C ASN A 177 -10.38 -2.33 10.62
N ILE A 178 -11.46 -1.77 10.05
CA ILE A 178 -11.67 -0.33 9.90
C ILE A 178 -11.73 0.42 11.24
N ASP A 179 -12.06 -0.27 12.34
CA ASP A 179 -12.15 0.33 13.68
C ASP A 179 -10.78 0.78 14.21
N LYS A 180 -9.69 0.26 13.64
CA LYS A 180 -8.31 0.67 13.96
C LYS A 180 -7.78 1.79 13.05
N ILE A 181 -8.45 2.09 11.94
CA ILE A 181 -8.11 3.24 11.11
C ILE A 181 -8.48 4.49 11.90
N GLY A 182 -7.47 5.17 12.45
CA GLY A 182 -7.69 6.39 13.22
C GLY A 182 -8.56 7.38 12.46
N LYS A 183 -9.40 8.14 13.17
CA LYS A 183 -10.36 9.07 12.55
C LYS A 183 -9.73 10.09 11.60
N ASP A 184 -8.46 10.41 11.84
CA ASP A 184 -7.64 11.34 11.06
C ASP A 184 -6.68 10.63 10.08
N SER A 185 -6.77 9.30 9.96
CA SER A 185 -5.94 8.53 9.04
C SER A 185 -6.36 8.79 7.60
N THR A 186 -5.37 9.02 6.73
CA THR A 186 -5.58 9.22 5.30
C THR A 186 -6.19 8.00 4.59
N ALA A 187 -6.10 6.80 5.18
CA ALA A 187 -6.82 5.62 4.67
C ALA A 187 -8.35 5.70 4.85
N ALA A 188 -8.86 6.52 5.77
CA ALA A 188 -10.30 6.77 5.87
C ALA A 188 -10.87 7.52 4.65
N LEU A 189 -9.99 7.98 3.75
CA LEU A 189 -10.32 8.74 2.56
C LEU A 189 -10.37 7.89 1.27
N LEU A 190 -10.00 6.61 1.33
CA LEU A 190 -10.03 5.64 0.22
C LEU A 190 -11.31 4.80 0.25
#